data_AF-A0A3M1FK84-F1
#
_entry.id   AF-A0A3M1FK84-F1
#
_cell.length_a   1.000
_cell.length_b   1.000
_cell.length_c   1.000
_cell.angle_alpha   90.00
_cell.angle_beta   90.00
_cell.angle_gamma   90.00
#
_symmetry.space_group_name_H-M   'P 1'
#
loop_
_entity.id
_entity.type
_entity.pdbx_description
1 polymer ?
#
loop_
_entity_poly.entity_id
_entity_poly.type
_entity_poly.pdbx_seq_one_letter_code
_entity_poly.pdbx_strand_id
1 'polypeptide(L)'
;GAIFGLLQAHGMSGGLAEFVLAHGFIELSVIFVAGGCGLYVGDGLLRPGLLSRRDAVLQRARLAVEIILGCAPLLVLAGLIEGFISPSGFPWPVKGLVGVATGAALHWYWLKQ
;
A
#
# COMPACT_ATOMS: atom_id res chain seq x y z
N GLY A 1 -9.16 7.75 1.78
CA GLY A 1 -10.47 7.98 1.14
C GLY A 1 -11.29 9.04 1.87
N ALA A 2 -11.82 8.72 3.06
CA ALA A 2 -12.71 9.61 3.81
C ALA A 2 -12.14 11.02 4.06
N ILE A 3 -10.88 11.12 4.52
CA ILE A 3 -10.22 12.42 4.77
C ILE A 3 -10.08 13.24 3.48
N PHE A 4 -9.65 12.61 2.38
CA PHE A 4 -9.62 13.25 1.07
C PHE A 4 -10.98 13.78 0.64
N GLY A 5 -12.05 12.98 0.81
CA GLY A 5 -13.41 13.39 0.50
C GLY A 5 -13.88 14.59 1.33
N LEU A 6 -13.57 14.60 2.63
CA LEU A 6 -13.87 15.71 3.52
C LEU A 6 -13.15 17.00 3.09
N LEU A 7 -11.84 16.92 2.82
CA LEU A 7 -11.06 18.08 2.38
C LEU A 7 -11.48 18.57 1.00
N GLN A 8 -11.84 17.66 0.09
CA GLN A 8 -12.37 18.01 -1.23
C GLN A 8 -13.67 18.82 -1.10
N ALA A 9 -14.57 18.43 -0.19
CA ALA A 9 -15.81 19.16 0.06
C ALA A 9 -15.59 20.60 0.58
N HIS A 10 -14.40 20.88 1.14
CA HIS A 10 -14.03 22.20 1.68
C HIS A 10 -12.97 22.93 0.82
N GLY A 11 -12.62 22.41 -0.36
CA GLY A 11 -11.60 23.02 -1.24
C GLY A 11 -10.16 22.93 -0.73
N MET A 12 -9.88 22.04 0.23
CA MET A 12 -8.58 21.89 0.91
C MET A 12 -7.79 20.65 0.47
N SER A 13 -8.26 19.92 -0.55
CA SER A 13 -7.65 18.65 -0.97
C SER A 13 -6.26 18.78 -1.59
N GLY A 14 -5.92 19.95 -2.16
CA GLY A 14 -4.65 20.18 -2.83
C GLY A 14 -3.42 19.94 -1.94
N GLY A 15 -3.46 20.45 -0.70
CA GLY A 15 -2.37 20.26 0.25
C GLY A 15 -2.15 18.79 0.62
N LEU A 16 -3.25 18.05 0.85
CA LEU A 16 -3.17 16.61 1.12
C LEU A 16 -2.72 15.82 -0.11
N ALA A 17 -3.19 16.19 -1.31
CA ALA A 17 -2.78 15.56 -2.55
C ALA A 17 -1.27 15.68 -2.77
N GLU A 18 -0.72 16.88 -2.61
CA GLU A 18 0.71 17.12 -2.74
C GLU A 18 1.52 16.36 -1.68
N PHE A 19 1.03 16.32 -0.43
CA PHE A 19 1.68 15.59 0.65
C PHE A 19 1.77 14.08 0.36
N VAL A 20 0.64 13.47 -0.01
CA VAL A 20 0.55 12.02 -0.27
C VAL A 20 1.27 11.62 -1.55
N LEU A 21 1.35 12.51 -2.55
CA LEU A 21 1.93 12.22 -3.86
C LEU A 21 3.36 11.64 -3.79
N ALA A 22 4.15 12.06 -2.80
CA ALA A 22 5.55 11.64 -2.66
C ALA A 22 5.73 10.15 -2.32
N HIS A 23 4.83 9.57 -1.52
CA HIS A 23 4.97 8.21 -0.96
C HIS A 23 3.80 7.28 -1.32
N GLY A 24 2.67 7.85 -1.76
CA GLY A 24 1.40 7.14 -1.92
C GLY A 24 1.41 6.01 -2.94
N PHE A 25 2.34 6.00 -3.90
CA PHE A 25 2.49 4.90 -4.87
C PHE A 25 2.88 3.58 -4.19
N ILE A 26 3.83 3.64 -3.25
CA ILE A 26 4.26 2.47 -2.47
C ILE A 26 3.11 2.05 -1.55
N GLU A 27 2.55 2.98 -0.80
CA GLU A 27 1.50 2.67 0.18
C GLU A 27 0.27 2.05 -0.48
N LEU A 28 -0.18 2.61 -1.61
CA LEU A 28 -1.34 2.09 -2.31
C LEU A 28 -1.07 0.67 -2.83
N SER A 29 0.13 0.42 -3.35
CA SER A 29 0.56 -0.92 -3.77
C SER A 29 0.51 -1.92 -2.60
N VAL A 30 1.04 -1.54 -1.43
CA VAL A 30 1.00 -2.38 -0.23
C VAL A 30 -0.43 -2.60 0.27
N ILE A 31 -1.29 -1.58 0.22
CA ILE A 31 -2.71 -1.69 0.59
C ILE A 31 -3.43 -2.68 -0.32
N PHE A 32 -3.18 -2.65 -1.64
CA PHE A 32 -3.75 -3.62 -2.57
C PHE A 32 -3.29 -5.05 -2.27
N VAL A 33 -2.00 -5.24 -1.97
CA VAL A 33 -1.46 -6.55 -1.57
C VAL A 33 -2.09 -7.04 -0.27
N ALA A 34 -2.20 -6.18 0.75
CA ALA A 34 -2.83 -6.52 2.03
C ALA A 34 -4.32 -6.85 1.86
N GLY A 35 -5.05 -6.09 1.04
CA GLY A 35 -6.43 -6.37 0.68
C GLY A 35 -6.59 -7.72 -0.03
N GLY A 36 -5.72 -8.01 -0.99
CA GLY A 36 -5.67 -9.31 -1.67
C GLY A 36 -5.38 -10.47 -0.72
N CYS A 37 -4.45 -10.30 0.22
CA CYS A 37 -4.15 -11.27 1.26
C CYS A 37 -5.37 -11.52 2.17
N GLY A 38 -6.08 -10.47 2.58
CA GLY A 38 -7.29 -10.59 3.38
C GLY A 38 -8.40 -11.34 2.64
N LEU A 39 -8.62 -11.04 1.36
CA LEU A 39 -9.56 -11.76 0.50
C LEU A 39 -9.14 -13.23 0.30
N TYR A 40 -7.85 -13.51 0.15
CA TYR A 40 -7.33 -14.87 0.01
C TYR A 40 -7.60 -15.72 1.26
N VAL A 41 -7.39 -15.15 2.45
CA VAL A 41 -7.74 -15.79 3.72
C VAL A 41 -9.25 -15.98 3.85
N GLY A 42 -10.04 -14.95 3.51
CA GLY A 42 -11.50 -14.98 3.50
C GLY A 42 -12.08 -16.05 2.57
N ASP A 43 -11.50 -16.25 1.39
CA ASP A 43 -11.88 -17.33 0.48
C ASP A 43 -11.63 -18.71 1.10
N GLY A 44 -10.61 -18.87 1.96
CA GLY A 44 -10.38 -20.11 2.70
C GLY A 44 -11.49 -20.42 3.71
N LEU A 45 -12.14 -19.38 4.25
CA LEU A 45 -13.29 -19.54 5.15
C LEU A 45 -14.57 -19.91 4.38
N LEU A 46 -14.76 -19.34 3.19
CA LEU A 46 -15.96 -19.52 2.38
C LEU A 46 -15.91 -20.81 1.54
N ARG A 47 -14.73 -21.14 0.99
CA ARG A 47 -14.49 -22.25 0.06
C ARG A 47 -13.27 -23.07 0.51
N PRO A 48 -13.37 -23.80 1.64
CA PRO A 48 -12.26 -24.56 2.22
C PRO A 48 -11.89 -25.84 1.43
N GLY A 49 -12.73 -26.27 0.49
CA GLY A 49 -12.54 -27.52 -0.24
C GLY A 49 -12.67 -28.74 0.68
N LEU A 50 -11.65 -29.60 0.68
CA LEU A 50 -11.60 -30.83 1.49
C LEU A 50 -11.10 -30.60 2.93
N LEU A 51 -10.59 -29.41 3.22
CA LEU A 51 -10.09 -29.06 4.55
C LEU A 51 -11.23 -28.61 5.46
N SER A 52 -11.01 -28.69 6.78
CA SER A 52 -11.84 -27.93 7.71
C SER A 52 -11.64 -26.43 7.45
N ARG A 53 -12.66 -25.60 7.71
CA ARG A 53 -12.55 -24.14 7.58
C ARG A 53 -11.38 -23.57 8.37
N ARG A 54 -11.15 -24.12 9.57
CA ARG A 54 -10.04 -23.71 10.44
C ARG A 54 -8.70 -23.97 9.77
N ASP A 55 -8.51 -25.18 9.23
CA ASP A 55 -7.25 -25.57 8.62
C ASP A 55 -6.98 -24.81 7.32
N ALA A 56 -8.02 -24.62 6.48
CA ALA A 56 -7.93 -23.82 5.27
C ALA A 56 -7.54 -22.35 5.57
N VAL A 57 -8.18 -21.73 6.56
CA VAL A 57 -7.84 -20.36 6.99
C VAL A 57 -6.41 -20.29 7.52
N LEU A 58 -6.00 -21.23 8.38
CA LEU A 58 -4.63 -21.25 8.93
C LEU A 58 -3.57 -21.40 7.82
N GLN A 59 -3.81 -22.29 6.87
CA GLN A 59 -2.88 -22.49 5.75
C GLN A 59 -2.74 -21.22 4.91
N ARG A 60 -3.84 -20.57 4.56
CA ARG A 60 -3.81 -19.35 3.75
C ARG A 60 -3.29 -18.13 4.52
N ALA A 61 -3.58 -18.06 5.82
CA ALA A 61 -3.09 -17.00 6.70
C ALA A 61 -1.58 -17.03 6.81
N ARG A 62 -0.94 -18.20 6.87
CA ARG A 62 0.53 -18.31 6.89
C ARG A 62 1.16 -17.65 5.67
N LEU A 63 0.69 -17.99 4.47
CA LEU A 63 1.17 -17.37 3.23
C LEU A 63 0.88 -15.86 3.20
N ALA A 64 -0.32 -15.45 3.59
CA ALA A 64 -0.70 -14.03 3.66
C ALA A 64 0.21 -13.24 4.60
N VAL A 65 0.54 -13.78 5.78
CA VAL A 65 1.45 -13.15 6.73
C VAL A 65 2.86 -13.03 6.17
N GLU A 66 3.38 -14.05 5.49
CA GLU A 66 4.69 -13.99 4.83
C GLU A 66 4.75 -12.86 3.79
N ILE A 67 3.71 -12.72 2.96
CA ILE A 67 3.60 -11.63 1.97
C ILE A 67 3.54 -10.25 2.67
N ILE A 68 2.72 -10.12 3.72
CA ILE A 68 2.57 -8.87 4.46
C ILE A 68 3.88 -8.48 5.15
N LEU A 69 4.61 -9.44 5.74
CA LEU A 69 5.93 -9.19 6.32
C LEU A 69 6.93 -8.72 5.26
N GLY A 70 6.87 -9.28 4.04
CA GLY A 70 7.64 -8.78 2.90
C GLY A 70 7.30 -7.34 2.49
N CYS A 71 6.11 -6.83 2.83
CA CYS A 71 5.72 -5.45 2.58
C CYS A 71 6.23 -4.46 3.65
N ALA A 72 6.64 -4.93 4.84
CA ALA A 72 7.06 -4.04 5.93
C ALA A 72 8.23 -3.11 5.55
N PRO A 73 9.31 -3.57 4.86
CA PRO A 73 10.38 -2.68 4.39
C PRO A 73 9.89 -1.60 3.42
N LEU A 74 8.86 -1.90 2.61
CA LEU A 74 8.26 -0.93 1.69
C LEU A 74 7.53 0.18 2.47
N LEU A 75 6.83 -0.16 3.55
CA LEU A 75 6.18 0.82 4.42
C LEU A 75 7.20 1.67 5.19
N VAL A 76 8.34 1.09 5.60
CA VAL A 76 9.44 1.88 6.18
C VAL A 76 9.97 2.89 5.17
N LEU A 77 10.18 2.48 3.91
CA LEU A 77 10.59 3.39 2.85
C LEU A 77 9.55 4.50 2.61
N ALA A 78 8.27 4.15 2.54
CA ALA A 78 7.18 5.11 2.41
C ALA A 78 7.17 6.11 3.60
N GLY A 79 7.32 5.62 4.83
CA GLY A 79 7.38 6.45 6.04
C GLY A 79 8.61 7.38 6.09
N LEU A 80 9.75 6.97 5.52
CA LEU A 80 10.89 7.88 5.35
C LEU A 80 10.56 9.01 4.36
N ILE A 81 9.93 8.69 3.24
CA ILE A 81 9.50 9.70 2.26
C ILE A 81 8.43 10.62 2.87
N GLU A 82 7.50 10.06 3.65
CA GLU A 82 6.51 10.81 4.42
C GLU A 82 7.18 11.76 5.39
N GLY A 83 8.12 11.29 6.21
CA GLY A 83 8.77 12.09 7.24
C GLY A 83 9.70 13.18 6.72
N PHE A 84 10.38 12.95 5.59
CA PHE A 84 11.43 13.86 5.10
C PHE A 84 11.06 14.65 3.85
N ILE A 85 10.29 14.08 2.92
CA ILE A 85 10.01 14.68 1.60
C ILE A 85 8.62 15.31 1.55
N SER A 86 7.62 14.67 2.15
CA SER A 86 6.23 15.12 2.07
C SER A 86 5.98 16.49 2.73
N PRO A 87 6.53 16.79 3.94
CA PRO A 87 6.41 18.10 4.56
C PRO A 87 7.44 19.13 4.05
N SER A 88 8.35 18.73 3.16
CA SER A 88 9.39 19.63 2.66
C SER A 88 8.81 20.76 1.79
N GLY A 89 9.54 21.89 1.72
CA GLY A 89 9.23 23.00 0.82
C GLY A 89 9.55 22.74 -0.66
N PHE A 90 9.79 21.48 -1.06
CA PHE A 90 10.04 21.16 -2.46
C PHE A 90 8.79 21.40 -3.32
N PRO A 91 8.95 21.89 -4.57
CA PRO A 91 7.85 21.99 -5.51
C PRO A 91 7.16 20.64 -5.75
N TRP A 92 5.83 20.64 -5.92
CA TRP A 92 5.05 19.42 -6.15
C TRP A 92 5.60 18.49 -7.26
N PRO A 93 6.23 18.95 -8.37
CA PRO A 93 6.77 18.04 -9.38
C PRO A 93 7.93 17.19 -8.84
N VAL A 94 8.73 17.72 -7.91
CA VAL A 94 9.83 16.98 -7.28
C VAL A 94 9.28 15.87 -6.40
N LYS A 95 8.24 16.18 -5.60
CA LYS A 95 7.51 15.19 -4.80
C LYS A 95 6.89 14.11 -5.70
N GLY A 96 6.26 14.52 -6.79
CA GLY A 96 5.73 13.64 -7.83
C GLY A 96 6.78 12.73 -8.45
N LEU A 97 7.97 13.26 -8.76
CA LEU A 97 9.08 12.48 -9.30
C LEU A 97 9.53 11.40 -8.32
N VAL A 98 9.65 11.73 -7.03
CA VAL A 98 10.01 10.75 -5.99
C VAL A 98 8.96 9.64 -5.92
N GLY A 99 7.67 9.99 -5.89
CA GLY A 99 6.58 9.01 -5.85
C GLY A 99 6.56 8.10 -7.08
N VAL A 100 6.65 8.67 -8.27
CA VAL A 100 6.65 7.91 -9.53
C VAL A 100 7.91 7.05 -9.65
N ALA A 101 9.09 7.58 -9.32
CA ALA A 101 10.34 6.83 -9.41
C ALA A 101 10.36 5.64 -8.44
N THR A 102 9.94 5.85 -7.20
CA THR A 102 9.90 4.78 -6.19
C THR A 102 8.82 3.74 -6.50
N GLY A 103 7.64 4.16 -6.96
CA GLY A 103 6.59 3.27 -7.44
C GLY A 103 7.02 2.46 -8.68
N ALA A 104 7.65 3.11 -9.66
CA ALA A 104 8.16 2.44 -10.85
C ALA A 104 9.27 1.43 -10.50
N ALA A 105 10.17 1.77 -9.58
CA ALA A 105 11.20 0.86 -9.10
C ALA A 105 10.60 -0.38 -8.41
N LEU A 106 9.54 -0.20 -7.61
CA LEU A 106 8.80 -1.30 -7.00
C LEU A 106 8.18 -2.22 -8.07
N HIS A 107 7.42 -1.65 -9.01
CA HIS A 107 6.78 -2.44 -10.06
C HIS A 107 7.80 -3.14 -10.96
N TRP A 108 8.92 -2.47 -11.27
CA TRP A 108 10.02 -3.08 -12.00
C TRP A 108 10.61 -4.28 -11.26
N TYR A 109 10.82 -4.16 -9.95
CA TYR A 109 11.30 -5.27 -9.12
C TYR A 109 10.33 -6.45 -9.12
N TRP A 110 9.03 -6.21 -9.02
CA TRP A 110 8.01 -7.27 -9.07
C TRP A 110 7.89 -7.94 -10.44
N LEU A 111 8.02 -7.20 -11.54
CA LEU A 111 7.90 -7.74 -12.91
C LEU A 111 9.15 -8.47 -13.40
N LYS A 112 10.30 -8.25 -12.74
CA LYS A 112 11.56 -8.93 -13.06
C LYS A 112 11.72 -10.31 -12.42
N GLN A 113 10.87 -10.63 -11.46
CA GLN A 113 10.79 -11.95 -10.82
C GLN A 113 9.97 -12.89 -11.69
#